data_AF-A0A4R4E1G5-F1
#
_entry.id   AF-A0A4R4E1G5-F1
#
_cell.length_a   1.000
_cell.length_b   1.000
_cell.length_c   1.000
_cell.angle_alpha   90.00
_cell.angle_beta   90.00
_cell.angle_gamma   90.00
#
_symmetry.space_group_name_H-M   'P 1'
#
loop_
_entity.id
_entity.type
_entity.pdbx_description
1 polymer ?
#
loop_
_entity_poly.entity_id
_entity_poly.type
_entity_poly.pdbx_seq_one_letter_code
_entity_poly.pdbx_strand_id
1 'polypeptide(L)'
;MRFAPFLLLACLFAITSLQAQQRPPAYAEVVRSFFRAHSFTEEGAVLLHFAKRPEGWTVQIQEGMNFEVRSEVLYWPTDSTAGRQLAGFEPAGSAEEQERSVERFLNGGLAQEEYCYDRFPVYGYDGWERDLIGTYGAQPVLRDTLLDALARAYSSYGDLFLNRFSVPASRARQFPLQARLAPLEKPGLARIDSALAYYRLAIATFRRLCAANPAYITRVGNAPVKQFNEELHVWSMMDMNGYPERGRPFLDSIHFDENLRRTAHNYLDACPPNAVLFTYGDNDTYPLWYVQQKEGYRTDVTVVNTSLAGVPIYVQSLAGSLRFDLPKSLYGKSDFLYVPVAEPQGAPKAPMTLKELIRVVSAQAALPLAGPEDPTPYRIPGNRLVQRVDAAAFRTIHPDKSAAFAPAMNWTTGSYLTLDQLLVFDVIQSNLAKRPILFTSKDPLHAGYLVPEGTAFRLTPMTALQQKKAAPANALRNENFLLTKFEAMEFDRAGAALPSAIGTGWLIDLYTPLIAYHATQNPVKARKLYATLKERQPLDRFYSSSLFDLGFTVWTLSDRKEGLALLTTALNKLRPEHLAETPGLDPYPAAQWDALRQWVLDELRKRKATESELNALVDATGPLFP
;
A
#
# COMPACT_ATOMS: atom_id res chain seq x y z
N MET A 1 -45.39 57.88 21.38
CA MET A 1 -45.16 58.22 19.96
C MET A 1 -43.69 57.94 19.68
N ARG A 2 -43.32 56.77 19.13
CA ARG A 2 -43.30 56.35 17.71
C ARG A 2 -42.28 57.11 16.86
N PHE A 3 -41.31 56.35 16.35
CA PHE A 3 -40.48 56.41 15.13
C PHE A 3 -39.02 56.04 15.49
N ALA A 4 -38.30 55.11 14.85
CA ALA A 4 -38.57 54.16 13.77
C ALA A 4 -37.42 53.11 13.76
N PRO A 5 -37.68 51.80 13.66
CA PRO A 5 -36.67 50.77 13.44
C PRO A 5 -36.59 50.47 11.94
N PHE A 6 -35.82 51.24 11.17
CA PHE A 6 -35.63 50.97 9.73
C PHE A 6 -34.18 50.94 9.26
N LEU A 7 -33.20 51.25 10.12
CA LEU A 7 -31.78 51.25 9.73
C LEU A 7 -31.02 49.96 10.09
N LEU A 8 -31.60 49.07 10.91
CA LEU A 8 -30.96 47.79 11.27
C LEU A 8 -31.34 46.62 10.36
N LEU A 9 -32.46 46.71 9.62
CA LEU A 9 -32.80 45.67 8.64
C LEU A 9 -32.02 45.81 7.32
N ALA A 10 -31.59 47.02 6.93
CA ALA A 10 -30.87 47.21 5.67
C ALA A 10 -29.43 46.64 5.70
N CYS A 11 -28.82 46.46 6.88
CA CYS A 11 -27.52 45.82 7.01
C CYS A 11 -27.60 44.28 7.19
N LEU A 12 -28.77 43.74 7.53
CA LEU A 12 -28.99 42.29 7.66
C LEU A 12 -29.42 41.64 6.33
N PHE A 13 -29.98 42.40 5.39
CA PHE A 13 -30.37 41.91 4.06
C PHE A 13 -29.35 42.20 2.94
N ALA A 14 -28.25 42.90 3.24
CA ALA A 14 -27.13 43.05 2.31
C ALA A 14 -26.07 41.92 2.41
N ILE A 15 -26.24 40.97 3.34
CA ILE A 15 -25.31 39.84 3.55
C ILE A 15 -25.89 38.51 3.00
N THR A 16 -27.18 38.47 2.65
CA THR A 16 -27.82 37.24 2.13
C THR A 16 -27.80 37.10 0.59
N SER A 17 -26.98 37.90 -0.11
CA SER A 17 -26.69 37.73 -1.53
C SER A 17 -25.20 37.57 -1.84
N LEU A 18 -24.36 37.26 -0.84
CA LEU A 18 -23.21 36.43 -1.14
C LEU A 18 -23.77 35.07 -1.56
N GLN A 19 -23.64 34.75 -2.85
CA GLN A 19 -23.84 33.41 -3.37
C GLN A 19 -23.40 32.43 -2.30
N ALA A 20 -24.32 31.64 -1.77
CA ALA A 20 -23.95 30.42 -1.06
C ALA A 20 -23.12 29.64 -2.08
N GLN A 21 -21.80 29.77 -1.99
CA GLN A 21 -20.88 29.14 -2.90
C GLN A 21 -21.08 27.65 -2.63
N GLN A 22 -21.93 27.01 -3.44
CA GLN A 22 -22.23 25.61 -3.26
C GLN A 22 -20.90 24.89 -3.33
N ARG A 23 -20.58 24.19 -2.25
CA ARG A 23 -19.37 23.37 -2.23
C ARG A 23 -19.49 22.42 -3.41
N PRO A 24 -18.50 22.36 -4.33
CA PRO A 24 -18.58 21.45 -5.45
C PRO A 24 -18.79 20.02 -4.93
N PRO A 25 -19.63 19.21 -5.60
CA PRO A 25 -19.98 17.87 -5.15
C PRO A 25 -18.73 17.02 -4.98
N ALA A 26 -18.76 16.12 -3.99
CA ALA A 26 -17.68 15.17 -3.73
C ALA A 26 -17.56 14.17 -4.90
N TYR A 27 -16.39 13.57 -5.10
CA TYR A 27 -16.17 12.65 -6.23
C TYR A 27 -17.21 11.52 -6.27
N ALA A 28 -17.45 10.90 -5.13
CA ALA A 28 -18.40 9.81 -4.99
C ALA A 28 -19.86 10.23 -5.27
N GLU A 29 -20.20 11.51 -5.11
CA GLU A 29 -21.50 12.05 -5.48
C GLU A 29 -21.60 12.25 -6.99
N VAL A 30 -20.54 12.75 -7.63
CA VAL A 30 -20.48 12.93 -9.09
C VAL A 30 -20.59 11.60 -9.83
N VAL A 31 -19.83 10.59 -9.40
CA VAL A 31 -19.87 9.25 -9.99
C VAL A 31 -21.27 8.65 -9.89
N ARG A 32 -21.88 8.69 -8.69
CA ARG A 32 -23.24 8.17 -8.48
C ARG A 32 -24.28 8.94 -9.28
N SER A 33 -24.18 10.26 -9.32
CA SER A 33 -25.07 11.11 -10.11
C SER A 33 -24.96 10.79 -11.60
N PHE A 34 -23.75 10.58 -12.11
CA PHE A 34 -23.52 10.26 -13.50
C PHE A 34 -24.21 8.94 -13.87
N PHE A 35 -23.95 7.86 -13.13
CA PHE A 35 -24.51 6.54 -13.43
C PHE A 35 -26.02 6.41 -13.15
N ARG A 36 -26.60 7.30 -12.34
CA ARG A 36 -28.08 7.40 -12.21
C ARG A 36 -28.77 7.97 -13.45
N ALA A 37 -28.05 8.73 -14.27
CA ALA A 37 -28.61 9.43 -15.44
C ALA A 37 -28.09 8.88 -16.77
N HIS A 38 -26.93 8.23 -16.76
CA HIS A 38 -26.22 7.77 -17.95
C HIS A 38 -25.62 6.38 -17.73
N SER A 39 -25.34 5.67 -18.82
CA SER A 39 -24.47 4.50 -18.83
C SER A 39 -23.36 4.69 -19.86
N PHE A 40 -22.27 3.96 -19.67
CA PHE A 40 -21.14 3.95 -20.59
C PHE A 40 -20.54 2.55 -20.63
N THR A 41 -20.45 1.99 -21.83
CA THR A 41 -19.78 0.71 -22.08
C THR A 41 -18.38 1.00 -22.59
N GLU A 42 -17.37 0.59 -21.83
CA GLU A 42 -15.99 0.63 -22.29
C GLU A 42 -15.75 -0.49 -23.30
N GLU A 43 -15.35 -0.13 -24.52
CA GLU A 43 -15.00 -1.08 -25.58
C GLU A 43 -13.55 -0.87 -26.01
N GLY A 44 -12.79 -1.97 -26.11
CA GLY A 44 -11.38 -1.95 -26.44
C GLY A 44 -10.56 -1.11 -25.45
N ALA A 45 -9.87 -0.09 -25.96
CA ALA A 45 -9.04 0.82 -25.16
C ALA A 45 -9.73 2.18 -24.91
N VAL A 46 -11.06 2.24 -24.99
CA VAL A 46 -11.84 3.46 -24.71
C VAL A 46 -12.33 3.42 -23.27
N LEU A 47 -11.92 4.41 -22.47
CA LEU A 47 -12.17 4.48 -21.03
C LEU A 47 -12.96 5.74 -20.67
N LEU A 48 -13.84 5.63 -19.68
CA LEU A 48 -14.52 6.77 -19.08
C LEU A 48 -13.68 7.31 -17.91
N HIS A 49 -13.49 8.62 -17.88
CA HIS A 49 -12.74 9.28 -16.82
C HIS A 49 -13.45 10.56 -16.36
N PHE A 50 -13.33 10.92 -15.08
CA PHE A 50 -13.89 12.16 -14.54
C PHE A 50 -12.76 13.14 -14.26
N ALA A 51 -12.94 14.43 -14.55
CA ALA A 51 -11.96 15.43 -14.20
C ALA A 51 -12.59 16.59 -13.44
N LYS A 52 -11.85 17.14 -12.49
CA LYS A 52 -12.26 18.28 -11.68
C LYS A 52 -11.55 19.52 -12.20
N ARG A 53 -12.24 20.33 -13.00
CA ARG A 53 -11.73 21.57 -13.60
C ARG A 53 -12.17 22.81 -12.81
N PRO A 54 -11.54 23.99 -13.03
CA PRO A 54 -11.97 25.23 -12.39
C PRO A 54 -13.46 25.56 -12.56
N GLU A 55 -14.03 25.24 -13.73
CA GLU A 55 -15.43 25.47 -14.10
C GLU A 55 -16.41 24.40 -13.59
N GLY A 56 -15.91 23.28 -13.07
CA GLY A 56 -16.73 22.17 -12.56
C GLY A 56 -16.20 20.80 -12.94
N TRP A 57 -17.04 19.78 -12.74
CA TRP A 57 -16.72 18.41 -13.10
C TRP A 57 -16.99 18.15 -14.58
N THR A 58 -15.99 17.62 -15.26
CA THR A 58 -16.08 17.17 -16.65
C THR A 58 -16.03 15.65 -16.73
N VAL A 59 -16.58 15.13 -17.82
CA VAL A 59 -16.49 13.72 -18.19
C VAL A 59 -15.64 13.64 -19.44
N GLN A 60 -14.60 12.80 -19.38
CA GLN A 60 -13.64 12.55 -20.44
C GLN A 60 -13.85 11.15 -21.02
N ILE A 61 -13.78 11.04 -22.34
CA ILE A 61 -13.58 9.78 -23.04
C ILE A 61 -12.12 9.72 -23.45
N GLN A 62 -11.39 8.78 -22.86
CA GLN A 62 -9.98 8.56 -23.15
C GLN A 62 -9.80 7.35 -24.06
N GLU A 63 -8.82 7.39 -24.95
CA GLU A 63 -8.56 6.31 -25.90
C GLU A 63 -7.08 5.88 -25.89
N GLY A 64 -6.87 4.57 -25.95
CA GLY A 64 -5.58 3.93 -26.08
C GLY A 64 -4.76 3.94 -24.79
N MET A 65 -3.62 3.25 -24.84
CA MET A 65 -2.69 3.14 -23.70
C MET A 65 -2.04 4.46 -23.31
N ASN A 66 -2.17 5.51 -24.13
CA ASN A 66 -1.62 6.85 -23.87
C ASN A 66 -2.62 7.80 -23.20
N PHE A 67 -3.85 7.33 -22.92
CA PHE A 67 -4.90 8.12 -22.28
C PHE A 67 -5.22 9.41 -23.04
N GLU A 68 -5.27 9.34 -24.37
CA GLU A 68 -5.59 10.51 -25.21
C GLU A 68 -7.06 10.89 -25.01
N VAL A 69 -7.31 12.15 -24.65
CA VAL A 69 -8.68 12.65 -24.46
C VAL A 69 -9.31 12.86 -25.84
N ARG A 70 -10.23 11.97 -26.21
CA ARG A 70 -11.01 12.05 -27.46
C ARG A 70 -12.10 13.11 -27.36
N SER A 71 -12.77 13.18 -26.22
CA SER A 71 -13.79 14.18 -25.93
C SER A 71 -13.81 14.50 -24.45
N GLU A 72 -14.22 15.71 -24.14
CA GLU A 72 -14.41 16.17 -22.77
C GLU A 72 -15.60 17.13 -22.72
N VAL A 73 -16.52 16.89 -21.78
CA VAL A 73 -17.76 17.66 -21.67
C VAL A 73 -18.00 18.07 -20.22
N LEU A 74 -18.42 19.33 -20.01
CA LEU A 74 -18.80 19.83 -18.70
C LEU A 74 -20.10 19.18 -18.23
N TYR A 75 -19.98 18.31 -17.23
CA TYR A 75 -21.08 17.55 -16.64
C TYR A 75 -21.72 18.31 -15.47
N TRP A 76 -20.92 18.74 -14.49
CA TRP A 76 -21.43 19.39 -13.29
C TRP A 76 -20.73 20.75 -13.06
N PRO A 77 -21.33 21.85 -13.56
CA PRO A 77 -20.81 23.19 -13.35
C PRO A 77 -20.76 23.59 -11.87
N THR A 78 -19.81 24.46 -11.50
CA THR A 78 -19.69 24.96 -10.12
C THR A 78 -20.88 25.78 -9.63
N ASP A 79 -21.68 26.33 -10.55
CA ASP A 79 -22.87 27.13 -10.26
C ASP A 79 -24.18 26.31 -10.30
N SER A 80 -24.09 24.97 -10.40
CA SER A 80 -25.23 24.07 -10.50
C SER A 80 -25.37 23.13 -9.29
N THR A 81 -26.61 22.87 -8.88
CA THR A 81 -26.95 21.89 -7.84
C THR A 81 -26.97 20.44 -8.35
N ALA A 82 -26.90 20.23 -9.66
CA ALA A 82 -27.02 18.91 -10.29
C ALA A 82 -26.17 18.79 -11.56
N GLY A 83 -25.79 17.56 -11.88
CA GLY A 83 -25.16 17.23 -13.16
C GLY A 83 -26.12 17.42 -14.34
N ARG A 84 -25.57 17.77 -15.51
CA ARG A 84 -26.29 17.96 -16.77
C ARG A 84 -26.53 16.63 -17.46
N GLN A 85 -27.63 16.52 -18.22
CA GLN A 85 -27.77 15.45 -19.19
C GLN A 85 -26.75 15.64 -20.31
N LEU A 86 -25.94 14.64 -20.59
CA LEU A 86 -24.93 14.67 -21.64
C LEU A 86 -25.45 13.97 -22.90
N ALA A 87 -25.28 14.61 -24.05
CA ALA A 87 -25.50 13.95 -25.33
C ALA A 87 -24.34 12.99 -25.65
N GLY A 88 -24.63 11.87 -26.31
CA GLY A 88 -23.63 10.87 -26.70
C GLY A 88 -23.29 9.83 -25.62
N PHE A 89 -24.04 9.82 -24.53
CA PHE A 89 -24.04 8.75 -23.54
C PHE A 89 -25.38 8.01 -23.58
N GLU A 90 -25.35 6.70 -23.35
CA GLU A 90 -26.56 5.89 -23.24
C GLU A 90 -27.34 6.27 -21.98
N PRO A 91 -28.67 6.07 -21.96
CA PRO A 91 -29.45 6.27 -20.73
C PRO A 91 -28.98 5.32 -19.63
N ALA A 92 -29.29 5.67 -18.38
CA ALA A 92 -28.95 4.83 -17.23
C ALA A 92 -29.46 3.38 -17.39
N GLY A 93 -28.61 2.42 -17.06
CA GLY A 93 -28.97 1.00 -17.04
C GLY A 93 -29.87 0.62 -15.86
N SER A 94 -30.05 -0.67 -15.65
CA SER A 94 -30.72 -1.21 -14.46
C SER A 94 -30.02 -0.79 -13.16
N ALA A 95 -30.72 -0.80 -12.02
CA ALA A 95 -30.14 -0.45 -10.72
C ALA A 95 -28.89 -1.29 -10.39
N GLU A 96 -28.86 -2.56 -10.81
CA GLU A 96 -27.72 -3.47 -10.63
C GLU A 96 -26.51 -3.06 -11.48
N GLU A 97 -26.72 -2.62 -12.72
CA GLU A 97 -25.65 -2.11 -13.60
C GLU A 97 -25.11 -0.77 -13.11
N GLN A 98 -25.98 0.09 -12.59
CA GLN A 98 -25.59 1.35 -11.98
C GLN A 98 -24.68 1.12 -10.79
N GLU A 99 -25.08 0.26 -9.84
CA GLU A 99 -24.29 -0.04 -8.65
C GLU A 99 -22.95 -0.67 -9.03
N ARG A 100 -22.93 -1.64 -9.95
CA ARG A 100 -21.69 -2.25 -10.45
C ARG A 100 -20.73 -1.23 -11.05
N SER A 101 -21.26 -0.25 -11.80
CA SER A 101 -20.47 0.81 -12.40
C SER A 101 -19.92 1.76 -11.33
N VAL A 102 -20.74 2.15 -10.36
CA VAL A 102 -20.31 2.98 -9.21
C VAL A 102 -19.23 2.27 -8.40
N GLU A 103 -19.44 1.00 -8.03
CA GLU A 103 -18.46 0.19 -7.30
C GLU A 103 -17.14 0.10 -8.05
N ARG A 104 -17.17 -0.05 -9.37
CA ARG A 104 -15.95 -0.08 -10.19
C ARG A 104 -15.12 1.21 -10.06
N PHE A 105 -15.77 2.37 -10.06
CA PHE A 105 -15.09 3.68 -9.98
C PHE A 105 -14.65 4.03 -8.55
N LEU A 106 -15.44 3.68 -7.54
CA LEU A 106 -15.18 4.06 -6.15
C LEU A 106 -14.33 3.04 -5.39
N ASN A 107 -14.45 1.75 -5.72
CA ASN A 107 -13.78 0.65 -5.01
C ASN A 107 -12.77 -0.10 -5.88
N GLY A 108 -12.71 0.16 -7.19
CA GLY A 108 -11.68 -0.41 -8.07
C GLY A 108 -10.30 0.17 -7.80
N GLY A 109 -9.28 -0.23 -8.58
CA GLY A 109 -7.93 0.35 -8.51
C GLY A 109 -7.86 1.87 -8.77
N LEU A 110 -8.98 2.48 -9.18
CA LEU A 110 -9.22 3.92 -9.32
C LEU A 110 -9.59 4.63 -8.01
N ALA A 111 -9.90 3.89 -6.93
CA ALA A 111 -10.13 4.44 -5.58
C ALA A 111 -8.95 5.30 -5.08
N GLN A 112 -7.76 5.09 -5.65
CA GLN A 112 -6.57 5.91 -5.37
C GLN A 112 -6.75 7.39 -5.72
N GLU A 113 -7.69 7.74 -6.61
CA GLU A 113 -7.93 9.11 -7.04
C GLU A 113 -8.84 9.90 -6.09
N GLU A 114 -9.67 9.22 -5.27
CA GLU A 114 -10.64 9.88 -4.38
C GLU A 114 -9.95 10.85 -3.40
N TYR A 115 -8.81 10.45 -2.82
CA TYR A 115 -8.01 11.31 -1.94
C TYR A 115 -7.68 12.66 -2.61
N CYS A 116 -7.27 12.63 -3.87
CA CYS A 116 -6.91 13.82 -4.63
C CYS A 116 -8.16 14.61 -5.03
N TYR A 117 -9.19 13.96 -5.56
CA TYR A 117 -10.42 14.64 -5.97
C TYR A 117 -11.12 15.38 -4.84
N ASP A 118 -11.15 14.80 -3.63
CA ASP A 118 -11.85 15.40 -2.49
C ASP A 118 -11.08 16.56 -1.87
N ARG A 119 -9.75 16.59 -2.04
CA ARG A 119 -8.87 17.57 -1.39
C ARG A 119 -8.38 18.66 -2.33
N PHE A 120 -8.15 18.32 -3.60
CA PHE A 120 -7.54 19.24 -4.55
C PHE A 120 -8.62 20.09 -5.21
N PRO A 121 -8.34 21.38 -5.47
CA PRO A 121 -9.28 22.23 -6.20
C PRO A 121 -9.51 21.72 -7.63
N VAL A 122 -8.45 21.21 -8.25
CA VAL A 122 -8.43 20.68 -9.60
C VAL A 122 -7.62 19.38 -9.64
N TYR A 123 -8.05 18.39 -10.43
CA TYR A 123 -7.38 17.09 -10.58
C TYR A 123 -7.96 16.27 -11.75
N GLY A 124 -7.25 15.24 -12.21
CA GLY A 124 -7.81 14.24 -13.14
C GLY A 124 -7.77 14.63 -14.62
N TYR A 125 -6.92 15.56 -15.04
CA TYR A 125 -6.80 15.92 -16.46
C TYR A 125 -5.37 16.33 -16.81
N ASP A 126 -5.00 16.20 -18.09
CA ASP A 126 -3.69 16.64 -18.54
C ASP A 126 -3.47 18.14 -18.27
N GLY A 127 -2.51 18.46 -17.40
CA GLY A 127 -2.17 19.84 -17.04
C GLY A 127 -2.70 20.31 -15.69
N TRP A 128 -3.40 19.46 -14.93
CA TRP A 128 -3.90 19.82 -13.60
C TRP A 128 -2.81 20.37 -12.66
N GLU A 129 -1.57 19.85 -12.75
CA GLU A 129 -0.46 20.35 -11.94
C GLU A 129 -0.15 21.80 -12.29
N ARG A 130 -0.16 22.14 -13.58
CA ARG A 130 0.16 23.48 -14.07
C ARG A 130 -0.87 24.49 -13.63
N ASP A 131 -2.15 24.13 -13.67
CA ASP A 131 -3.23 25.01 -13.24
C ASP A 131 -3.16 25.26 -11.73
N LEU A 132 -2.88 24.21 -10.95
CA LEU A 132 -2.71 24.32 -9.50
C LEU A 132 -1.47 25.15 -9.16
N ILE A 133 -0.32 24.87 -9.79
CA ILE A 133 0.92 25.64 -9.61
C ILE A 133 0.73 27.10 -10.02
N GLY A 134 0.10 27.36 -11.16
CA GLY A 134 -0.14 28.71 -11.68
C GLY A 134 -1.06 29.52 -10.78
N THR A 135 -2.06 28.88 -10.18
CA THR A 135 -3.04 29.55 -9.30
C THR A 135 -2.47 29.80 -7.90
N TYR A 136 -1.81 28.80 -7.30
CA TYR A 136 -1.45 28.82 -5.89
C TYR A 136 0.05 28.98 -5.61
N GLY A 137 0.92 28.77 -6.58
CA GLY A 137 2.38 28.72 -6.39
C GLY A 137 3.00 30.02 -5.90
N ALA A 138 2.42 31.17 -6.26
CA ALA A 138 2.88 32.49 -5.82
C ALA A 138 2.22 32.95 -4.50
N GLN A 139 1.25 32.20 -3.95
CA GLN A 139 0.51 32.63 -2.77
C GLN A 139 1.31 32.35 -1.49
N PRO A 140 1.55 33.37 -0.65
CA PRO A 140 2.41 33.22 0.53
C PRO A 140 1.73 32.43 1.65
N VAL A 141 0.40 32.51 1.75
CA VAL A 141 -0.40 31.87 2.80
C VAL A 141 -1.42 30.96 2.14
N LEU A 142 -1.39 29.68 2.51
CA LEU A 142 -2.30 28.65 2.02
C LEU A 142 -2.72 27.80 3.22
N ARG A 143 -3.97 27.31 3.19
CA ARG A 143 -4.44 26.31 4.15
C ARG A 143 -3.75 24.96 3.93
N ASP A 144 -3.74 24.11 4.95
CA ASP A 144 -3.04 22.82 4.96
C ASP A 144 -3.35 21.94 3.74
N THR A 145 -4.62 21.82 3.37
CA THR A 145 -5.03 21.00 2.21
C THR A 145 -4.53 21.56 0.88
N LEU A 146 -4.38 22.88 0.75
CA LEU A 146 -3.81 23.50 -0.44
C LEU A 146 -2.29 23.38 -0.47
N LEU A 147 -1.62 23.39 0.69
CA LEU A 147 -0.18 23.10 0.77
C LEU A 147 0.12 21.66 0.33
N ASP A 148 -0.66 20.68 0.81
CA ASP A 148 -0.54 19.28 0.39
C ASP A 148 -0.78 19.13 -1.13
N ALA A 149 -1.87 19.73 -1.64
CA ALA A 149 -2.18 19.70 -3.08
C ALA A 149 -1.09 20.36 -3.94
N LEU A 150 -0.58 21.52 -3.52
CA LEU A 150 0.49 22.24 -4.23
C LEU A 150 1.81 21.48 -4.21
N ALA A 151 2.19 20.91 -3.07
CA ALA A 151 3.41 20.11 -2.98
C ALA A 151 3.35 18.88 -3.89
N ARG A 152 2.20 18.21 -3.95
CA ARG A 152 1.96 17.06 -4.87
C ARG A 152 1.92 17.47 -6.33
N ALA A 153 1.37 18.64 -6.66
CA ALA A 153 1.43 19.18 -8.01
C ALA A 153 2.88 19.43 -8.45
N TYR A 154 3.72 20.02 -7.58
CA TYR A 154 5.15 20.17 -7.85
C TYR A 154 5.86 18.83 -8.03
N SER A 155 5.59 17.86 -7.15
CA SER A 155 6.18 16.51 -7.23
C SER A 155 5.81 15.81 -8.55
N SER A 156 4.51 15.72 -8.85
CA SER A 156 3.97 15.13 -10.09
C SER A 156 4.55 15.82 -11.33
N TYR A 157 4.61 17.16 -11.33
CA TYR A 157 5.17 17.89 -12.48
C TYR A 157 6.67 17.66 -12.65
N GLY A 158 7.42 17.44 -11.56
CA GLY A 158 8.82 17.02 -11.59
C GLY A 158 8.99 15.62 -12.19
N ASP A 159 8.15 14.67 -11.79
CA ASP A 159 8.17 13.28 -12.30
C ASP A 159 7.94 13.20 -13.81
N LEU A 160 7.17 14.12 -14.39
CA LEU A 160 6.94 14.19 -15.84
C LEU A 160 8.24 14.30 -16.67
N PHE A 161 9.30 14.91 -16.12
CA PHE A 161 10.59 15.00 -16.81
C PHE A 161 11.35 13.66 -16.83
N LEU A 162 11.03 12.76 -15.89
CA LEU A 162 11.66 11.43 -15.73
C LEU A 162 10.72 10.30 -16.17
N ASN A 163 9.57 10.64 -16.76
CA ASN A 163 8.49 9.71 -17.03
C ASN A 163 8.85 8.66 -18.10
N ARG A 164 8.53 7.41 -17.79
CA ARG A 164 8.65 6.22 -18.67
C ARG A 164 7.30 5.55 -18.93
N PHE A 165 6.26 6.02 -18.24
CA PHE A 165 4.89 5.62 -18.45
C PHE A 165 4.26 6.42 -19.57
N SER A 166 3.01 6.10 -19.85
CA SER A 166 2.20 6.76 -20.87
C SER A 166 2.07 8.27 -20.62
N VAL A 167 2.15 9.05 -21.70
CA VAL A 167 1.82 10.48 -21.73
C VAL A 167 1.01 10.74 -23.00
N PRO A 168 0.05 11.68 -22.95
CA PRO A 168 -0.60 12.16 -24.15
C PRO A 168 0.44 12.68 -25.16
N ALA A 169 0.30 12.31 -26.42
CA ALA A 169 1.12 12.79 -27.53
C ALA A 169 0.97 14.31 -27.71
N SER A 170 -0.19 14.88 -27.36
CA SER A 170 -0.39 16.33 -27.26
C SER A 170 0.62 16.98 -26.32
N ARG A 171 0.77 16.45 -25.11
CA ARG A 171 1.79 16.88 -24.14
C ARG A 171 3.19 16.69 -24.68
N ALA A 172 3.51 15.50 -25.23
CA ALA A 172 4.84 15.22 -25.75
C ALA A 172 5.27 16.22 -26.86
N ARG A 173 4.33 16.68 -27.69
CA ARG A 173 4.56 17.72 -28.70
C ARG A 173 4.76 19.11 -28.08
N GLN A 174 3.93 19.47 -27.09
CA GLN A 174 3.99 20.79 -26.46
C GLN A 174 5.20 20.95 -25.53
N PHE A 175 5.60 19.87 -24.85
CA PHE A 175 6.67 19.83 -23.87
C PHE A 175 7.65 18.67 -24.18
N PRO A 176 8.57 18.85 -25.15
CA PRO A 176 9.45 17.75 -25.60
C PRO A 176 10.32 17.13 -24.49
N LEU A 177 10.68 17.90 -23.46
CA LEU A 177 11.42 17.40 -22.29
C LEU A 177 10.57 16.50 -21.37
N GLN A 178 9.26 16.41 -21.58
CA GLN A 178 8.34 15.54 -20.86
C GLN A 178 7.83 14.38 -21.73
N ALA A 179 8.38 14.22 -22.94
CA ALA A 179 8.10 13.04 -23.75
C ALA A 179 8.53 11.76 -23.01
N ARG A 180 7.84 10.64 -23.29
CA ARG A 180 8.14 9.34 -22.69
C ARG A 180 9.59 8.92 -22.99
N LEU A 181 10.35 8.61 -21.95
CA LEU A 181 11.68 7.98 -22.07
C LEU A 181 11.54 6.49 -22.41
N ALA A 182 12.50 5.93 -23.15
CA ALA A 182 12.58 4.48 -23.28
C ALA A 182 12.89 3.83 -21.91
N PRO A 183 12.49 2.55 -21.68
CA PRO A 183 12.54 1.91 -20.35
C PRO A 183 13.84 2.10 -19.57
N LEU A 184 15.00 1.95 -20.22
CA LEU A 184 16.32 2.08 -19.61
C LEU A 184 17.11 3.31 -20.10
N GLU A 185 16.44 4.25 -20.77
CA GLU A 185 17.07 5.49 -21.23
C GLU A 185 17.52 6.33 -20.04
N LYS A 186 18.79 6.78 -20.05
CA LYS A 186 19.30 7.74 -19.08
C LYS A 186 18.84 9.15 -19.46
N PRO A 187 18.08 9.87 -18.60
CA PRO A 187 17.63 11.22 -18.92
C PRO A 187 18.80 12.20 -19.12
N GLY A 188 18.70 13.11 -20.07
CA GLY A 188 19.67 14.20 -20.25
C GLY A 188 19.61 15.24 -19.12
N LEU A 189 20.70 16.01 -18.96
CA LEU A 189 20.84 16.98 -17.85
C LEU A 189 19.70 18.01 -17.78
N ALA A 190 19.19 18.48 -18.92
CA ALA A 190 18.07 19.44 -18.93
C ALA A 190 16.82 18.88 -18.24
N ARG A 191 16.50 17.58 -18.43
CA ARG A 191 15.39 16.92 -17.74
C ARG A 191 15.65 16.81 -16.24
N ILE A 192 16.88 16.45 -15.85
CA ILE A 192 17.29 16.36 -14.45
C ILE A 192 17.19 17.72 -13.75
N ASP A 193 17.71 18.78 -14.37
CA ASP A 193 17.67 20.13 -13.82
C ASP A 193 16.22 20.64 -13.68
N SER A 194 15.36 20.36 -14.68
CA SER A 194 13.93 20.67 -14.59
C SER A 194 13.23 19.89 -13.48
N ALA A 195 13.43 18.57 -13.38
CA ALA A 195 12.86 17.74 -12.32
C ALA A 195 13.26 18.27 -10.93
N LEU A 196 14.56 18.52 -10.73
CA LEU A 196 15.10 19.04 -9.47
C LEU A 196 14.58 20.43 -9.12
N ALA A 197 14.26 21.29 -10.09
CA ALA A 197 13.65 22.59 -9.81
C ALA A 197 12.27 22.43 -9.15
N TYR A 198 11.44 21.53 -9.67
CA TYR A 198 10.11 21.26 -9.14
C TYR A 198 10.14 20.45 -7.83
N TYR A 199 11.03 19.46 -7.73
CA TYR A 199 11.22 18.71 -6.49
C TYR A 199 11.64 19.60 -5.31
N ARG A 200 12.49 20.61 -5.53
CA ARG A 200 12.81 21.59 -4.48
C ARG A 200 11.59 22.38 -4.01
N LEU A 201 10.69 22.74 -4.93
CA LEU A 201 9.43 23.42 -4.60
C LEU A 201 8.48 22.49 -3.84
N ALA A 202 8.41 21.21 -4.23
CA ALA A 202 7.63 20.20 -3.53
C ALA A 202 8.10 20.05 -2.07
N ILE A 203 9.40 19.80 -1.87
CA ILE A 203 10.01 19.67 -0.53
C ILE A 203 9.81 20.95 0.29
N ALA A 204 10.05 22.13 -0.28
CA ALA A 204 9.84 23.39 0.42
C ALA A 204 8.37 23.57 0.85
N THR A 205 7.42 23.13 0.02
CA THR A 205 5.99 23.21 0.33
C THR A 205 5.57 22.20 1.39
N PHE A 206 6.09 20.97 1.37
CA PHE A 206 5.86 20.00 2.45
C PHE A 206 6.49 20.45 3.77
N ARG A 207 7.67 21.09 3.75
CA ARG A 207 8.27 21.72 4.94
C ARG A 207 7.38 22.83 5.51
N ARG A 208 6.74 23.64 4.66
CA ARG A 208 5.74 24.64 5.10
C ARG A 208 4.53 23.97 5.76
N LEU A 209 3.99 22.91 5.15
CA LEU A 209 2.89 22.14 5.73
C LEU A 209 3.27 21.53 7.08
N CYS A 210 4.44 20.90 7.16
CA CYS A 210 4.97 20.31 8.38
C CYS A 210 5.15 21.34 9.50
N ALA A 211 5.68 22.53 9.18
CA ALA A 211 5.83 23.62 10.14
C ALA A 211 4.49 24.22 10.60
N ALA A 212 3.49 24.28 9.70
CA ALA A 212 2.17 24.82 10.02
C ALA A 212 1.31 23.84 10.83
N ASN A 213 1.31 22.56 10.43
CA ASN A 213 0.50 21.51 11.04
C ASN A 213 1.19 20.13 10.93
N PRO A 214 2.08 19.77 11.87
CA PRO A 214 2.76 18.48 11.86
C PRO A 214 1.83 17.28 12.07
N ALA A 215 0.61 17.51 12.58
CA ALA A 215 -0.41 16.49 12.77
C ALA A 215 -1.30 16.28 11.53
N TYR A 216 -1.13 17.09 10.47
CA TYR A 216 -1.92 16.93 9.24
C TYR A 216 -1.72 15.55 8.62
N ILE A 217 -2.80 14.79 8.48
CA ILE A 217 -2.78 13.43 7.94
C ILE A 217 -2.88 13.47 6.41
N THR A 218 -1.87 12.88 5.79
CA THR A 218 -1.80 12.58 4.35
C THR A 218 -2.09 11.10 4.10
N ARG A 219 -2.16 10.70 2.83
CA ARG A 219 -2.31 9.29 2.42
C ARG A 219 -1.25 8.35 2.99
N VAL A 220 -0.02 8.83 3.21
CA VAL A 220 1.12 7.99 3.62
C VAL A 220 1.53 8.23 5.08
N GLY A 221 0.71 8.93 5.86
CA GLY A 221 1.02 9.33 7.24
C GLY A 221 0.94 10.84 7.42
N ASN A 222 1.41 11.33 8.56
CA ASN A 222 1.37 12.76 8.87
C ASN A 222 2.31 13.60 7.97
N ALA A 223 2.28 14.91 8.14
CA ALA A 223 3.13 15.84 7.36
C ALA A 223 4.65 15.54 7.46
N PRO A 224 5.23 15.29 8.65
CA PRO A 224 6.62 14.81 8.77
C PRO A 224 6.95 13.57 7.93
N VAL A 225 6.13 12.52 7.94
CA VAL A 225 6.38 11.33 7.08
C VAL A 225 6.27 11.68 5.62
N LYS A 226 5.27 12.46 5.23
CA LYS A 226 5.15 12.80 3.81
C LYS A 226 6.33 13.65 3.34
N GLN A 227 6.84 14.55 4.17
CA GLN A 227 8.06 15.30 3.90
C GLN A 227 9.27 14.36 3.76
N PHE A 228 9.48 13.45 4.72
CA PHE A 228 10.52 12.42 4.65
C PHE A 228 10.42 11.60 3.37
N ASN A 229 9.22 11.11 3.02
CA ASN A 229 8.98 10.34 1.81
C ASN A 229 9.29 11.14 0.54
N GLU A 230 8.99 12.44 0.51
CA GLU A 230 9.34 13.29 -0.63
C GLU A 230 10.86 13.44 -0.78
N GLU A 231 11.57 13.68 0.32
CA GLU A 231 13.03 13.82 0.29
C GLU A 231 13.72 12.51 -0.14
N LEU A 232 13.21 11.35 0.30
CA LEU A 232 13.70 10.04 -0.15
C LEU A 232 13.33 9.74 -1.60
N HIS A 233 12.11 10.07 -2.02
CA HIS A 233 11.68 9.96 -3.42
C HIS A 233 12.68 10.67 -4.33
N VAL A 234 12.98 11.94 -4.04
CA VAL A 234 13.92 12.74 -4.84
C VAL A 234 15.31 12.13 -4.87
N TRP A 235 15.86 11.72 -3.72
CA TRP A 235 17.16 11.04 -3.68
C TRP A 235 17.14 9.76 -4.54
N SER A 236 16.14 8.90 -4.33
CA SER A 236 16.04 7.61 -5.02
C SER A 236 15.86 7.77 -6.53
N MET A 237 15.08 8.77 -6.98
CA MET A 237 14.91 9.07 -8.39
C MET A 237 16.22 9.53 -9.03
N MET A 238 17.03 10.34 -8.32
CA MET A 238 18.35 10.73 -8.83
C MET A 238 19.30 9.54 -8.90
N ASP A 239 19.32 8.70 -7.86
CA ASP A 239 20.15 7.49 -7.81
C ASP A 239 19.81 6.51 -8.94
N MET A 240 18.53 6.14 -9.07
CA MET A 240 18.05 5.21 -10.09
C MET A 240 18.21 5.73 -11.53
N ASN A 241 18.20 7.05 -11.74
CA ASN A 241 18.47 7.66 -13.05
C ASN A 241 19.97 7.91 -13.32
N GLY A 242 20.86 7.46 -12.43
CA GLY A 242 22.31 7.52 -12.62
C GLY A 242 22.92 8.89 -12.35
N TYR A 243 22.37 9.62 -11.37
CA TYR A 243 22.85 10.92 -10.87
C TYR A 243 22.94 10.95 -9.33
N PRO A 244 23.59 9.98 -8.68
CA PRO A 244 23.65 9.88 -7.21
C PRO A 244 24.22 11.14 -6.54
N GLU A 245 25.17 11.81 -7.19
CA GLU A 245 25.79 13.06 -6.71
C GLU A 245 24.79 14.21 -6.61
N ARG A 246 23.74 14.21 -7.44
CA ARG A 246 22.66 15.21 -7.42
C ARG A 246 21.57 14.86 -6.41
N GLY A 247 21.38 13.58 -6.10
CA GLY A 247 20.46 13.10 -5.07
C GLY A 247 21.03 13.28 -3.66
N ARG A 248 22.35 13.17 -3.49
CA ARG A 248 23.00 13.15 -2.18
C ARG A 248 22.66 14.33 -1.25
N PRO A 249 22.59 15.60 -1.72
CA PRO A 249 22.22 16.71 -0.86
C PRO A 249 20.82 16.59 -0.25
N PHE A 250 19.87 15.97 -0.96
CA PHE A 250 18.52 15.73 -0.45
C PHE A 250 18.56 14.70 0.67
N LEU A 251 19.26 13.57 0.44
CA LEU A 251 19.47 12.54 1.46
C LEU A 251 20.12 13.12 2.72
N ASP A 252 21.12 13.99 2.54
CA ASP A 252 21.86 14.58 3.65
C ASP A 252 21.05 15.62 4.44
N SER A 253 19.99 16.17 3.84
CA SER A 253 19.15 17.21 4.45
C SER A 253 17.95 16.68 5.25
N ILE A 254 17.69 15.37 5.19
CA ILE A 254 16.54 14.75 5.84
C ILE A 254 16.68 14.81 7.36
N HIS A 255 15.62 15.30 8.01
CA HIS A 255 15.40 15.07 9.43
C HIS A 255 14.71 13.72 9.61
N PHE A 256 15.47 12.72 10.06
CA PHE A 256 14.95 11.37 10.20
C PHE A 256 14.40 11.13 11.60
N ASP A 257 13.16 10.67 11.65
CA ASP A 257 12.47 10.34 12.89
C ASP A 257 13.09 9.08 13.55
N GLU A 258 13.28 9.14 14.87
CA GLU A 258 13.95 8.07 15.59
C GLU A 258 13.09 6.78 15.66
N ASN A 259 11.76 6.88 15.64
CA ASN A 259 10.91 5.68 15.56
C ASN A 259 10.96 5.05 14.17
N LEU A 260 11.04 5.85 13.10
CA LEU A 260 11.30 5.32 11.75
C LEU A 260 12.67 4.63 11.68
N ARG A 261 13.69 5.19 12.32
CA ARG A 261 15.03 4.59 12.41
C ARG A 261 15.01 3.24 13.13
N ARG A 262 14.37 3.17 14.31
CA ARG A 262 14.17 1.91 15.05
C ARG A 262 13.40 0.88 14.25
N THR A 263 12.37 1.31 13.52
CA THR A 263 11.60 0.42 12.63
C THR A 263 12.50 -0.18 11.55
N ALA A 264 13.34 0.63 10.91
CA ALA A 264 14.30 0.16 9.92
C ALA A 264 15.33 -0.81 10.51
N HIS A 265 15.91 -0.47 11.66
CA HIS A 265 16.87 -1.31 12.36
C HIS A 265 16.26 -2.67 12.73
N ASN A 266 15.06 -2.68 13.31
CA ASN A 266 14.37 -3.90 13.69
C ASN A 266 14.19 -4.86 12.49
N TYR A 267 13.71 -4.35 11.35
CA TYR A 267 13.60 -5.15 10.12
C TYR A 267 14.95 -5.68 9.64
N LEU A 268 15.98 -4.84 9.59
CA LEU A 268 17.30 -5.24 9.13
C LEU A 268 17.93 -6.26 10.08
N ASP A 269 17.79 -6.10 11.39
CA ASP A 269 18.36 -6.99 12.41
C ASP A 269 17.66 -8.33 12.54
N ALA A 270 16.38 -8.38 12.15
CA ALA A 270 15.65 -9.60 11.93
C ALA A 270 16.19 -10.38 10.71
N CYS A 271 16.74 -9.68 9.71
CA CYS A 271 17.32 -10.32 8.53
C CYS A 271 18.67 -10.97 8.83
N PRO A 272 18.90 -12.24 8.43
CA PRO A 272 20.22 -12.85 8.44
C PRO A 272 21.21 -12.15 7.50
N PRO A 273 22.51 -12.46 7.61
CA PRO A 273 23.52 -11.93 6.69
C PRO A 273 23.20 -12.21 5.22
N ASN A 274 23.41 -11.20 4.37
CA ASN A 274 23.20 -11.24 2.92
C ASN A 274 21.76 -11.63 2.53
N ALA A 275 20.75 -11.31 3.33
CA ALA A 275 19.36 -11.63 3.00
C ALA A 275 18.77 -10.74 1.89
N VAL A 276 17.72 -11.21 1.23
CA VAL A 276 16.80 -10.36 0.45
C VAL A 276 15.61 -10.04 1.33
N LEU A 277 15.21 -8.78 1.43
CA LEU A 277 14.03 -8.34 2.16
C LEU A 277 13.06 -7.66 1.19
N PHE A 278 11.90 -8.27 0.97
CA PHE A 278 10.82 -7.68 0.19
C PHE A 278 10.00 -6.70 1.02
N THR A 279 9.72 -5.54 0.44
CA THR A 279 8.92 -4.44 0.98
C THR A 279 7.80 -4.07 0.00
N TYR A 280 6.80 -3.32 0.44
CA TYR A 280 5.55 -3.11 -0.31
C TYR A 280 5.18 -1.65 -0.57
N GLY A 281 5.85 -0.69 0.04
CA GLY A 281 5.57 0.72 -0.23
C GLY A 281 6.59 1.67 0.40
N ASP A 282 6.25 2.96 0.38
CA ASP A 282 7.16 4.00 0.86
C ASP A 282 7.52 3.79 2.33
N ASN A 283 6.52 3.53 3.17
CA ASN A 283 6.72 3.57 4.61
C ASN A 283 7.59 2.39 5.12
N ASP A 284 7.63 1.24 4.43
CA ASP A 284 8.48 0.10 4.84
C ASP A 284 9.79 0.06 4.07
N THR A 285 9.85 0.70 2.90
CA THR A 285 11.06 0.75 2.06
C THR A 285 11.97 1.93 2.44
N TYR A 286 11.43 3.14 2.54
CA TYR A 286 12.22 4.36 2.62
C TYR A 286 13.03 4.48 3.91
N PRO A 287 12.50 4.12 5.10
CA PRO A 287 13.32 4.07 6.31
C PRO A 287 14.50 3.09 6.18
N LEU A 288 14.31 1.94 5.53
CA LEU A 288 15.37 0.95 5.31
C LEU A 288 16.46 1.49 4.37
N TRP A 289 16.06 2.06 3.22
CA TRP A 289 17.01 2.67 2.30
C TRP A 289 17.74 3.85 2.94
N TYR A 290 17.06 4.66 3.74
CA TYR A 290 17.69 5.77 4.45
C TYR A 290 18.84 5.29 5.33
N VAL A 291 18.60 4.34 6.26
CA VAL A 291 19.66 3.87 7.16
C VAL A 291 20.80 3.15 6.41
N GLN A 292 20.49 2.44 5.32
CA GLN A 292 21.51 1.82 4.48
C GLN A 292 22.41 2.85 3.80
N GLN A 293 21.84 3.93 3.26
CA GLN A 293 22.55 4.88 2.39
C GLN A 293 23.16 6.07 3.13
N LYS A 294 22.53 6.46 4.24
CA LYS A 294 22.98 7.55 5.11
C LYS A 294 23.91 7.05 6.21
N GLU A 295 23.57 5.93 6.86
CA GLU A 295 24.30 5.42 8.03
C GLU A 295 25.23 4.26 7.69
N GLY A 296 25.11 3.64 6.52
CA GLY A 296 25.86 2.43 6.17
C GLY A 296 25.42 1.20 6.96
N TYR A 297 24.19 1.21 7.49
CA TYR A 297 23.68 0.13 8.34
C TYR A 297 23.19 -1.06 7.52
N ARG A 298 23.70 -2.28 7.80
CA ARG A 298 23.24 -3.54 7.17
C ARG A 298 23.09 -3.46 5.64
N THR A 299 24.07 -2.87 4.97
CA THR A 299 24.13 -2.78 3.50
C THR A 299 24.33 -4.13 2.82
N ASP A 300 24.53 -5.21 3.58
CA ASP A 300 24.53 -6.59 3.09
C ASP A 300 23.12 -7.09 2.72
N VAL A 301 22.07 -6.52 3.30
CA VAL A 301 20.68 -6.90 3.01
C VAL A 301 20.21 -6.17 1.75
N THR A 302 19.72 -6.93 0.77
CA THR A 302 19.12 -6.32 -0.43
C THR A 302 17.64 -6.04 -0.15
N VAL A 303 17.27 -4.77 -0.03
CA VAL A 303 15.88 -4.33 0.17
C VAL A 303 15.21 -4.15 -1.19
N VAL A 304 14.11 -4.87 -1.43
CA VAL A 304 13.39 -4.92 -2.70
C VAL A 304 11.93 -4.51 -2.50
N ASN A 305 11.61 -3.27 -2.85
CA ASN A 305 10.23 -2.80 -3.00
C ASN A 305 9.57 -3.45 -4.22
N THR A 306 8.51 -4.22 -3.99
CA THR A 306 7.76 -4.91 -5.02
C THR A 306 6.83 -3.98 -5.81
N SER A 307 6.35 -2.89 -5.20
CA SER A 307 5.51 -1.86 -5.86
C SER A 307 6.24 -1.11 -6.97
N LEU A 308 7.58 -1.18 -7.00
CA LEU A 308 8.40 -0.62 -8.07
C LEU A 308 8.75 -1.63 -9.17
N ALA A 309 8.16 -2.84 -9.18
CA ALA A 309 8.42 -3.84 -10.20
C ALA A 309 8.16 -3.34 -11.64
N GLY A 310 7.20 -2.43 -11.82
CA GLY A 310 6.92 -1.78 -13.10
C GLY A 310 7.94 -0.70 -13.53
N VAL A 311 8.91 -0.37 -12.68
CA VAL A 311 9.93 0.67 -12.92
C VAL A 311 11.23 0.02 -13.41
N PRO A 312 11.58 0.13 -14.71
CA PRO A 312 12.69 -0.65 -15.29
C PRO A 312 14.05 -0.29 -14.71
N ILE A 313 14.29 1.01 -14.50
CA ILE A 313 15.53 1.54 -13.92
C ILE A 313 15.74 1.08 -12.48
N TYR A 314 14.65 0.83 -11.76
CA TYR A 314 14.70 0.27 -10.41
C TYR A 314 15.09 -1.21 -10.45
N VAL A 315 14.44 -2.03 -11.28
CA VAL A 315 14.84 -3.43 -11.45
C VAL A 315 16.30 -3.54 -11.95
N GLN A 316 16.74 -2.59 -12.77
CA GLN A 316 18.12 -2.47 -13.21
C GLN A 316 19.08 -2.09 -12.09
N SER A 317 18.70 -1.24 -11.12
CA SER A 317 19.55 -0.89 -9.99
C SER A 317 19.81 -2.07 -9.05
N LEU A 318 18.83 -2.99 -8.91
CA LEU A 318 18.96 -4.21 -8.10
C LEU A 318 19.99 -5.20 -8.65
N ALA A 319 20.30 -5.12 -9.94
CA ALA A 319 21.15 -6.07 -10.66
C ALA A 319 22.56 -6.26 -10.07
N GLY A 320 23.09 -5.25 -9.38
CA GLY A 320 24.41 -5.32 -8.76
C GLY A 320 24.44 -6.22 -7.52
N SER A 321 23.30 -6.44 -6.86
CA SER A 321 23.20 -7.18 -5.60
C SER A 321 22.26 -8.39 -5.65
N LEU A 322 21.47 -8.53 -6.72
CA LEU A 322 20.45 -9.55 -6.87
C LEU A 322 20.47 -10.18 -8.26
N ARG A 323 20.31 -11.51 -8.30
CA ARG A 323 20.23 -12.27 -9.54
C ARG A 323 18.77 -12.38 -10.01
N PHE A 324 18.58 -12.13 -11.29
CA PHE A 324 17.34 -12.28 -12.04
C PHE A 324 17.59 -13.19 -13.25
N ASP A 325 16.64 -14.06 -13.57
CA ASP A 325 16.66 -14.87 -14.79
C ASP A 325 15.77 -14.23 -15.89
N LEU A 326 14.80 -13.36 -15.55
CA LEU A 326 13.98 -12.64 -16.54
C LEU A 326 14.75 -11.45 -17.15
N PRO A 327 14.64 -11.19 -18.48
CA PRO A 327 15.26 -10.03 -19.09
C PRO A 327 14.69 -8.71 -18.52
N LYS A 328 15.57 -7.86 -17.98
CA LYS A 328 15.16 -6.63 -17.29
C LYS A 328 14.45 -5.62 -18.19
N SER A 329 14.75 -5.64 -19.48
CA SER A 329 14.12 -4.79 -20.49
C SER A 329 12.64 -5.09 -20.69
N LEU A 330 12.12 -6.22 -20.18
CA LEU A 330 10.68 -6.49 -20.17
C LEU A 330 9.96 -5.64 -19.15
N TYR A 331 10.55 -5.44 -17.97
CA TYR A 331 9.98 -4.54 -16.97
C TYR A 331 9.83 -3.14 -17.58
N GLY A 332 8.62 -2.58 -17.43
CA GLY A 332 8.15 -1.30 -17.98
C GLY A 332 8.01 -1.20 -19.51
N LYS A 333 7.97 -2.33 -20.23
CA LYS A 333 7.29 -2.34 -21.53
C LYS A 333 5.79 -2.12 -21.31
N SER A 334 5.15 -1.30 -22.15
CA SER A 334 3.71 -1.06 -22.05
C SER A 334 2.86 -2.29 -22.41
N ASP A 335 3.43 -3.27 -23.13
CA ASP A 335 2.79 -4.56 -23.43
C ASP A 335 3.00 -5.62 -22.35
N PHE A 336 3.75 -5.30 -21.29
CA PHE A 336 4.12 -6.21 -20.21
C PHE A 336 3.70 -5.64 -18.86
N LEU A 337 2.39 -5.65 -18.62
CA LEU A 337 1.78 -5.17 -17.37
C LEU A 337 1.30 -6.33 -16.47
N TYR A 338 0.94 -7.45 -17.09
CA TYR A 338 0.53 -8.68 -16.43
C TYR A 338 0.68 -9.85 -17.40
N VAL A 339 0.66 -11.07 -16.87
CA VAL A 339 0.73 -12.32 -17.64
C VAL A 339 -0.53 -13.14 -17.39
N PRO A 340 -1.51 -13.13 -18.30
CA PRO A 340 -2.71 -13.94 -18.17
C PRO A 340 -2.44 -15.44 -18.22
N VAL A 341 -3.32 -16.17 -17.53
CA VAL A 341 -3.45 -17.61 -17.62
C VAL A 341 -4.40 -17.95 -18.77
N ALA A 342 -3.88 -18.60 -19.81
CA ALA A 342 -4.65 -19.09 -20.95
C ALA A 342 -4.58 -20.62 -20.98
N GLU A 343 -5.49 -21.28 -20.27
CA GLU A 343 -5.52 -22.75 -20.20
C GLU A 343 -5.95 -23.35 -21.56
N PRO A 344 -5.12 -24.20 -22.19
CA PRO A 344 -5.53 -24.90 -23.41
C PRO A 344 -6.65 -25.90 -23.09
N GLN A 345 -7.70 -25.93 -23.91
CA GLN A 345 -8.81 -26.87 -23.74
C GLN A 345 -8.29 -28.32 -23.79
N GLY A 346 -8.65 -29.12 -22.78
CA GLY A 346 -8.27 -30.54 -22.70
C GLY A 346 -6.83 -30.84 -22.26
N ALA A 347 -6.02 -29.82 -21.93
CA ALA A 347 -4.66 -30.03 -21.45
C ALA A 347 -4.62 -30.43 -19.96
N PRO A 348 -3.71 -31.34 -19.55
CA PRO A 348 -3.49 -31.64 -18.15
C PRO A 348 -3.06 -30.40 -17.36
N LYS A 349 -3.70 -30.15 -16.21
CA LYS A 349 -3.37 -29.05 -15.27
C LYS A 349 -2.12 -29.33 -14.44
N ALA A 350 -1.03 -29.72 -15.11
CA ALA A 350 0.26 -29.98 -14.48
C ALA A 350 0.87 -28.66 -13.97
N PRO A 351 1.46 -28.65 -12.75
CA PRO A 351 2.19 -27.47 -12.28
C PRO A 351 3.37 -27.14 -13.18
N MET A 352 3.55 -25.85 -13.46
CA MET A 352 4.70 -25.30 -14.18
C MET A 352 5.81 -24.92 -13.19
N THR A 353 7.06 -25.26 -13.46
CA THR A 353 8.17 -24.80 -12.63
C THR A 353 8.42 -23.30 -12.78
N LEU A 354 8.92 -22.61 -11.75
CA LEU A 354 9.28 -21.18 -11.90
C LEU A 354 10.33 -20.96 -13.00
N LYS A 355 11.24 -21.92 -13.22
CA LYS A 355 12.18 -21.91 -14.35
C LYS A 355 11.46 -21.97 -15.71
N GLU A 356 10.40 -22.75 -15.82
CA GLU A 356 9.56 -22.82 -17.03
C GLU A 356 8.79 -21.52 -17.25
N LEU A 357 8.20 -20.96 -16.19
CA LEU A 357 7.52 -19.66 -16.22
C LEU A 357 8.42 -18.60 -16.86
N ILE A 358 9.63 -18.42 -16.33
CA ILE A 358 10.58 -17.42 -16.83
C ILE A 358 10.95 -17.70 -18.30
N ARG A 359 11.18 -18.96 -18.67
CA ARG A 359 11.51 -19.34 -20.05
C ARG A 359 10.36 -19.06 -21.02
N VAL A 360 9.12 -19.38 -20.65
CA VAL A 360 7.92 -19.15 -21.48
C VAL A 360 7.73 -17.66 -21.71
N VAL A 361 7.72 -16.86 -20.63
CA VAL A 361 7.54 -15.41 -20.72
C VAL A 361 8.67 -14.77 -21.53
N SER A 362 9.92 -15.19 -21.30
CA SER A 362 11.07 -14.67 -22.06
C SER A 362 11.00 -14.99 -23.55
N ALA A 363 10.52 -16.19 -23.92
CA ALA A 363 10.38 -16.57 -25.32
C ALA A 363 9.27 -15.76 -26.03
N GLN A 364 8.23 -15.38 -25.30
CA GLN A 364 7.11 -14.58 -25.83
C GLN A 364 7.47 -13.10 -26.05
N ALA A 365 8.59 -12.62 -25.49
CA ALA A 365 9.07 -11.25 -25.66
C ALA A 365 9.31 -10.82 -27.11
N ALA A 366 9.57 -11.79 -28.00
CA ALA A 366 9.79 -11.56 -29.43
C ALA A 366 8.51 -11.65 -30.27
N LEU A 367 7.37 -12.02 -29.68
CA LEU A 367 6.11 -12.14 -30.39
C LEU A 367 5.49 -10.76 -30.65
N PRO A 368 4.86 -10.55 -31.82
CA PRO A 368 4.09 -9.34 -32.06
C PRO A 368 2.81 -9.33 -31.22
N LEU A 369 2.27 -8.14 -30.97
CA LEU A 369 0.92 -7.98 -30.43
C LEU A 369 -0.12 -8.50 -31.44
N ALA A 370 -1.15 -9.20 -30.95
CA ALA A 370 -2.20 -9.74 -31.81
C ALA A 370 -3.22 -8.67 -32.26
N GLY A 371 -3.25 -7.50 -31.59
CA GLY A 371 -4.07 -6.36 -31.97
C GLY A 371 -4.40 -5.47 -30.76
N PRO A 372 -5.21 -4.41 -30.93
CA PRO A 372 -5.62 -3.53 -29.83
C PRO A 372 -6.43 -4.24 -28.73
N GLU A 373 -7.17 -5.29 -29.10
CA GLU A 373 -7.98 -6.10 -28.17
C GLU A 373 -7.17 -7.09 -27.33
N ASP A 374 -5.94 -7.38 -27.74
CA ASP A 374 -5.01 -8.21 -26.97
C ASP A 374 -3.73 -7.41 -26.67
N PRO A 375 -3.73 -6.65 -25.55
CA PRO A 375 -2.68 -5.67 -25.26
C PRO A 375 -1.36 -6.29 -24.77
N THR A 376 -1.24 -7.63 -24.77
CA THR A 376 -0.05 -8.33 -24.26
C THR A 376 0.14 -9.67 -24.98
N PRO A 377 1.33 -9.99 -25.53
CA PRO A 377 1.58 -11.31 -26.12
C PRO A 377 1.90 -12.39 -25.06
N TYR A 378 2.02 -12.03 -23.78
CA TYR A 378 2.56 -12.90 -22.74
C TYR A 378 1.47 -13.76 -22.11
N ARG A 379 1.61 -15.09 -22.10
CA ARG A 379 0.60 -16.03 -21.57
C ARG A 379 1.24 -17.25 -20.94
N ILE A 380 0.61 -17.77 -19.89
CA ILE A 380 0.97 -19.06 -19.29
C ILE A 380 -0.19 -20.06 -19.37
N PRO A 381 0.08 -21.36 -19.55
CA PRO A 381 -0.94 -22.38 -19.80
C PRO A 381 -1.70 -22.85 -18.54
N GLY A 382 -1.38 -22.31 -17.36
CA GLY A 382 -2.02 -22.70 -16.10
C GLY A 382 -1.57 -21.83 -14.93
N ASN A 383 -2.34 -21.85 -13.84
CA ASN A 383 -2.14 -21.05 -12.64
C ASN A 383 -1.41 -21.80 -11.50
N ARG A 384 -0.98 -23.04 -11.74
CA ARG A 384 -0.28 -23.86 -10.74
C ARG A 384 1.23 -23.75 -10.97
N LEU A 385 1.93 -23.20 -9.99
CA LEU A 385 3.38 -22.99 -10.04
C LEU A 385 4.10 -23.86 -8.99
N VAL A 386 5.30 -24.32 -9.31
CA VAL A 386 6.13 -25.11 -8.41
C VAL A 386 7.60 -24.67 -8.41
N GLN A 387 8.20 -24.59 -7.23
CA GLN A 387 9.64 -24.47 -7.06
C GLN A 387 10.16 -25.76 -6.44
N ARG A 388 11.07 -26.45 -7.14
CA ARG A 388 11.81 -27.58 -6.55
C ARG A 388 12.84 -27.05 -5.56
N VAL A 389 12.97 -27.73 -4.43
CA VAL A 389 13.80 -27.30 -3.31
C VAL A 389 14.93 -28.30 -3.13
N ASP A 390 16.17 -27.83 -3.24
CA ASP A 390 17.32 -28.56 -2.72
C ASP A 390 17.37 -28.37 -1.20
N ALA A 391 16.82 -29.33 -0.47
CA ALA A 391 16.74 -29.27 0.99
C ALA A 391 18.12 -29.30 1.66
N ALA A 392 19.14 -29.87 1.04
CA ALA A 392 20.50 -29.88 1.56
C ALA A 392 21.13 -28.49 1.43
N ALA A 393 21.03 -27.89 0.24
CA ALA A 393 21.50 -26.52 0.00
C ALA A 393 20.76 -25.51 0.89
N PHE A 394 19.43 -25.58 0.97
CA PHE A 394 18.64 -24.67 1.80
C PHE A 394 18.99 -24.79 3.30
N ARG A 395 19.28 -26.00 3.78
CA ARG A 395 19.74 -26.22 5.17
C ARG A 395 21.04 -25.47 5.48
N THR A 396 21.92 -25.24 4.50
CA THR A 396 23.17 -24.50 4.73
C THR A 396 22.94 -23.04 5.09
N ILE A 397 21.86 -22.42 4.63
CA ILE A 397 21.50 -21.02 4.88
C ILE A 397 20.40 -20.82 5.94
N HIS A 398 19.77 -21.90 6.42
CA HIS A 398 18.75 -21.85 7.46
C HIS A 398 19.36 -21.91 8.87
N PRO A 399 18.86 -21.14 9.87
CA PRO A 399 19.44 -21.13 11.22
C PRO A 399 19.24 -22.46 11.95
N ASP A 400 18.10 -23.12 11.77
CA ASP A 400 17.85 -24.45 12.31
C ASP A 400 18.32 -25.53 11.32
N LYS A 401 19.46 -26.15 11.63
CA LYS A 401 20.05 -27.22 10.82
C LYS A 401 19.34 -28.57 11.01
N SER A 402 18.45 -28.71 11.98
CA SER A 402 17.67 -29.93 12.22
C SER A 402 16.30 -29.91 11.56
N ALA A 403 15.84 -28.73 11.14
CA ALA A 403 14.54 -28.52 10.50
C ALA A 403 14.27 -29.45 9.30
N ALA A 404 13.02 -29.91 9.17
CA ALA A 404 12.58 -30.66 8.00
C ALA A 404 12.01 -29.70 6.95
N PHE A 405 12.51 -29.79 5.72
CA PHE A 405 12.03 -28.99 4.59
C PHE A 405 11.25 -29.87 3.60
N ALA A 406 10.24 -29.28 2.96
CA ALA A 406 9.52 -29.90 1.86
C ALA A 406 10.40 -29.95 0.60
N PRO A 407 10.26 -30.98 -0.25
CA PRO A 407 11.03 -31.10 -1.49
C PRO A 407 10.59 -30.09 -2.58
N ALA A 408 9.45 -29.44 -2.39
CA ALA A 408 8.93 -28.43 -3.29
C ALA A 408 8.01 -27.44 -2.57
N MET A 409 7.94 -26.24 -3.12
CA MET A 409 6.94 -25.22 -2.79
C MET A 409 5.97 -25.12 -3.97
N ASN A 410 4.67 -25.11 -3.67
CA ASN A 410 3.59 -25.09 -4.64
C ASN A 410 2.71 -23.87 -4.40
N TRP A 411 2.33 -23.19 -5.48
CA TRP A 411 1.42 -22.04 -5.49
C TRP A 411 0.28 -22.26 -6.48
N THR A 412 -0.86 -21.66 -6.17
CA THR A 412 -1.98 -21.49 -7.10
C THR A 412 -2.25 -19.99 -7.20
N THR A 413 -2.10 -19.43 -8.39
CA THR A 413 -2.28 -17.99 -8.63
C THR A 413 -3.70 -17.68 -9.11
N GLY A 414 -4.00 -16.40 -9.27
CA GLY A 414 -5.20 -15.94 -9.96
C GLY A 414 -5.17 -16.24 -11.46
N SER A 415 -6.12 -15.65 -12.19
CA SER A 415 -6.22 -15.74 -13.65
C SER A 415 -5.13 -14.96 -14.41
N TYR A 416 -4.29 -14.22 -13.70
CA TYR A 416 -3.11 -13.55 -14.22
C TYR A 416 -2.04 -13.41 -13.13
N LEU A 417 -0.80 -13.16 -13.55
CA LEU A 417 0.31 -12.73 -12.68
C LEU A 417 0.57 -11.24 -12.88
N THR A 418 0.70 -10.50 -11.79
CA THR A 418 1.14 -9.10 -11.80
C THR A 418 2.67 -9.01 -11.84
N LEU A 419 3.22 -7.82 -12.15
CA LEU A 419 4.67 -7.63 -12.25
C LEU A 419 5.40 -7.82 -10.92
N ASP A 420 4.79 -7.40 -9.81
CA ASP A 420 5.30 -7.60 -8.46
C ASP A 420 5.40 -9.11 -8.12
N GLN A 421 4.36 -9.89 -8.40
CA GLN A 421 4.38 -11.34 -8.23
C GLN A 421 5.45 -12.00 -9.09
N LEU A 422 5.60 -11.57 -10.34
CA LEU A 422 6.60 -12.11 -11.25
C LEU A 422 8.03 -11.77 -10.78
N LEU A 423 8.26 -10.55 -10.29
CA LEU A 423 9.53 -10.15 -9.69
C LEU A 423 9.89 -11.05 -8.50
N VAL A 424 8.94 -11.28 -7.59
CA VAL A 424 9.18 -12.16 -6.43
C VAL A 424 9.48 -13.59 -6.89
N PHE A 425 8.73 -14.14 -7.85
CA PHE A 425 8.99 -15.48 -8.38
C PHE A 425 10.35 -15.62 -9.06
N ASP A 426 10.78 -14.64 -9.85
CA ASP A 426 12.10 -14.65 -10.47
C ASP A 426 13.21 -14.65 -9.41
N VAL A 427 13.09 -13.79 -8.40
CA VAL A 427 14.04 -13.73 -7.29
C VAL A 427 14.07 -15.04 -6.52
N ILE A 428 12.92 -15.65 -6.20
CA ILE A 428 12.85 -16.96 -5.53
C ILE A 428 13.59 -18.01 -6.37
N GLN A 429 13.26 -18.13 -7.65
CA GLN A 429 13.86 -19.09 -8.57
C GLN A 429 15.39 -18.93 -8.67
N SER A 430 15.87 -17.68 -8.66
CA SER A 430 17.29 -17.37 -8.81
C SER A 430 18.12 -17.46 -7.52
N ASN A 431 17.48 -17.32 -6.34
CA ASN A 431 18.18 -17.03 -5.08
C ASN A 431 17.82 -17.93 -3.89
N LEU A 432 16.71 -18.69 -3.90
CA LEU A 432 16.17 -19.42 -2.73
C LEU A 432 17.19 -20.29 -1.98
N ALA A 433 18.10 -20.96 -2.70
CA ALA A 433 19.10 -21.85 -2.10
C ALA A 433 20.45 -21.18 -1.81
N LYS A 434 20.61 -19.89 -2.15
CA LYS A 434 21.88 -19.15 -2.08
C LYS A 434 21.91 -18.15 -0.93
N ARG A 435 20.76 -17.55 -0.63
CA ARG A 435 20.63 -16.55 0.43
C ARG A 435 19.22 -16.54 1.02
N PRO A 436 19.04 -16.12 2.29
CA PRO A 436 17.72 -16.00 2.90
C PRO A 436 16.83 -14.99 2.18
N ILE A 437 15.54 -15.28 2.08
CA ILE A 437 14.52 -14.40 1.50
C ILE A 437 13.48 -14.12 2.58
N LEU A 438 13.22 -12.84 2.84
CA LEU A 438 12.31 -12.36 3.86
C LEU A 438 11.34 -11.33 3.28
N PHE A 439 10.27 -11.08 4.02
CA PHE A 439 9.21 -10.12 3.69
C PHE A 439 8.88 -9.27 4.93
N THR A 440 8.60 -7.99 4.74
CA THR A 440 8.11 -7.10 5.82
C THR A 440 6.68 -7.42 6.25
N SER A 441 5.90 -8.06 5.38
CA SER A 441 4.50 -8.43 5.62
C SER A 441 4.20 -9.86 5.16
N LYS A 442 3.05 -10.42 5.61
CA LYS A 442 2.58 -11.73 5.14
C LYS A 442 1.89 -11.58 3.80
N ASP A 443 2.68 -11.68 2.74
CA ASP A 443 2.18 -11.81 1.37
C ASP A 443 1.12 -12.92 1.24
N PRO A 444 -0.10 -12.66 0.76
CA PRO A 444 -1.14 -13.69 0.65
C PRO A 444 -0.76 -14.86 -0.27
N LEU A 445 -0.05 -14.60 -1.36
CA LEU A 445 0.37 -15.62 -2.31
C LEU A 445 1.44 -16.53 -1.70
N HIS A 446 2.35 -15.98 -0.90
CA HIS A 446 3.44 -16.74 -0.28
C HIS A 446 3.18 -17.19 1.16
N ALA A 447 2.07 -16.75 1.80
CA ALA A 447 1.76 -16.93 3.22
C ALA A 447 1.95 -18.36 3.73
N GLY A 448 1.61 -19.36 2.92
CA GLY A 448 1.77 -20.77 3.25
C GLY A 448 3.21 -21.21 3.53
N TYR A 449 4.22 -20.41 3.18
CA TYR A 449 5.64 -20.68 3.42
C TYR A 449 6.35 -19.58 4.24
N LEU A 450 5.62 -18.58 4.73
CA LEU A 450 6.17 -17.46 5.48
C LEU A 450 6.20 -17.79 6.99
N VAL A 451 7.41 -17.97 7.53
CA VAL A 451 7.63 -18.24 8.95
C VAL A 451 8.11 -16.95 9.63
N PRO A 452 7.49 -16.49 10.74
CA PRO A 452 7.93 -15.28 11.43
C PRO A 452 9.41 -15.38 11.87
N GLU A 453 10.18 -14.32 11.66
CA GLU A 453 11.58 -14.21 12.10
C GLU A 453 11.85 -12.77 12.53
N GLY A 454 11.92 -12.54 13.84
CA GLY A 454 11.92 -11.17 14.37
C GLY A 454 10.69 -10.40 13.86
N THR A 455 10.93 -9.19 13.35
CA THR A 455 9.90 -8.31 12.79
C THR A 455 9.58 -8.57 11.31
N ALA A 456 10.18 -9.59 10.70
CA ALA A 456 9.99 -9.97 9.31
C ALA A 456 9.44 -11.41 9.20
N PHE A 457 9.22 -11.87 7.96
CA PHE A 457 8.78 -13.23 7.66
C PHE A 457 9.74 -13.90 6.69
N ARG A 458 10.40 -14.98 7.11
CA ARG A 458 11.29 -15.78 6.25
C ARG A 458 10.49 -16.73 5.37
N LEU A 459 10.78 -16.71 4.07
CA LEU A 459 10.36 -17.75 3.14
C LEU A 459 11.08 -19.06 3.44
N THR A 460 10.32 -20.04 3.95
CA THR A 460 10.85 -21.32 4.38
C THR A 460 10.06 -22.45 3.71
N PRO A 461 10.70 -23.37 2.97
CA PRO A 461 10.04 -24.50 2.32
C PRO A 461 9.55 -25.53 3.34
N MET A 462 8.46 -25.24 4.04
CA MET A 462 7.84 -26.10 5.04
C MET A 462 6.35 -26.20 4.80
N THR A 463 5.80 -27.41 4.93
CA THR A 463 4.35 -27.60 5.02
C THR A 463 3.81 -27.03 6.33
N ALA A 464 2.50 -26.80 6.41
CA ALA A 464 1.85 -26.36 7.65
C ALA A 464 2.18 -27.26 8.86
N LEU A 465 2.25 -28.58 8.65
CA LEU A 465 2.64 -29.53 9.70
C LEU A 465 4.11 -29.37 10.13
N GLN A 466 5.02 -29.14 9.17
CA GLN A 466 6.44 -28.90 9.47
C GLN A 466 6.63 -27.57 10.22
N GLN A 467 5.93 -26.50 9.81
CA GLN A 467 5.95 -25.23 10.52
C GLN A 467 5.43 -25.35 11.95
N LYS A 468 4.32 -26.07 12.16
CA LYS A 468 3.78 -26.36 13.50
C LYS A 468 4.79 -27.08 14.38
N LYS A 469 5.56 -28.02 13.83
CA LYS A 469 6.64 -28.72 14.55
C LYS A 469 7.83 -27.81 14.85
N ALA A 470 8.14 -26.86 13.98
CA ALA A 470 9.25 -25.92 14.14
C ALA A 470 8.90 -24.70 15.03
N ALA A 471 7.61 -24.44 15.27
CA ALA A 471 7.13 -23.27 16.01
C ALA A 471 7.80 -23.07 17.39
N PRO A 472 8.03 -24.11 18.23
CA PRO A 472 8.75 -23.96 19.49
C PRO A 472 10.18 -23.40 19.33
N ALA A 473 10.97 -23.98 18.42
CA ALA A 473 12.32 -23.52 18.15
C ALA A 473 12.33 -22.09 17.58
N ASN A 474 11.31 -21.75 16.80
CA ASN A 474 11.14 -20.40 16.27
C ASN A 474 10.79 -19.37 17.35
N ALA A 475 9.89 -19.72 18.28
CA ALA A 475 9.52 -18.86 19.40
C ALA A 475 10.76 -18.51 20.27
N LEU A 476 11.64 -19.50 20.53
CA LEU A 476 12.88 -19.28 21.27
C LEU A 476 13.89 -18.39 20.53
N ARG A 477 13.99 -18.50 19.20
CA ARG A 477 14.81 -17.57 18.40
C ARG A 477 14.27 -16.15 18.45
N ASN A 478 12.94 -15.99 18.37
CA ASN A 478 12.29 -14.70 18.48
C ASN A 478 12.45 -14.10 19.89
N GLU A 479 12.47 -14.92 20.95
CA GLU A 479 12.83 -14.47 22.30
C GLU A 479 14.25 -13.87 22.32
N ASN A 480 15.22 -14.53 21.69
CA ASN A 480 16.59 -13.98 21.61
C ASN A 480 16.61 -12.65 20.84
N PHE A 481 15.93 -12.55 19.70
CA PHE A 481 15.81 -11.29 18.96
C PHE A 481 15.19 -10.17 19.82
N LEU A 482 14.08 -10.46 20.50
CA LEU A 482 13.39 -9.54 21.41
C LEU A 482 14.29 -8.99 22.54
N LEU A 483 15.19 -9.83 23.06
CA LEU A 483 16.04 -9.50 24.20
C LEU A 483 17.37 -8.83 23.81
N THR A 484 17.84 -9.04 22.58
CA THR A 484 19.22 -8.65 22.18
C THR A 484 19.29 -7.66 21.03
N LYS A 485 18.24 -7.55 20.22
CA LYS A 485 18.23 -6.76 18.98
C LYS A 485 17.05 -5.82 18.87
N PHE A 486 15.89 -6.21 19.38
CA PHE A 486 14.67 -5.43 19.19
C PHE A 486 14.69 -4.11 19.97
N GLU A 487 14.48 -3.01 19.26
CA GLU A 487 14.34 -1.66 19.81
C GLU A 487 12.87 -1.25 19.79
N ALA A 488 12.28 -1.04 20.97
CA ALA A 488 10.89 -0.59 21.06
C ALA A 488 10.77 0.86 20.58
N MET A 489 9.68 1.15 19.86
CA MET A 489 9.28 2.52 19.53
C MET A 489 8.91 3.29 20.80
N GLU A 490 9.16 4.59 20.80
CA GLU A 490 8.78 5.52 21.86
C GLU A 490 7.45 6.18 21.53
N PHE A 491 6.54 6.22 22.50
CA PHE A 491 5.22 6.85 22.38
C PHE A 491 5.13 8.00 23.39
N ASP A 492 4.57 9.14 22.98
CA ASP A 492 4.34 10.26 23.91
C ASP A 492 3.20 9.98 24.91
N ARG A 493 3.06 10.83 25.94
CA ARG A 493 2.03 10.68 27.00
C ARG A 493 0.59 10.79 26.47
N ALA A 494 0.38 11.43 25.31
CA ALA A 494 -0.92 11.52 24.66
C ALA A 494 -1.22 10.30 23.76
N GLY A 495 -0.23 9.45 23.49
CA GLY A 495 -0.37 8.33 22.57
C GLY A 495 -0.37 8.72 21.10
N ALA A 496 0.02 9.96 20.77
CA ALA A 496 0.19 10.36 19.38
C ALA A 496 1.47 9.70 18.88
N ALA A 497 1.35 8.56 18.21
CA ALA A 497 2.39 8.16 17.28
C ALA A 497 2.43 9.21 16.18
N LEU A 498 3.53 9.94 16.12
CA LEU A 498 4.03 10.45 14.86
C LEU A 498 5.38 9.76 14.68
N PRO A 499 5.68 9.01 13.60
CA PRO A 499 4.77 8.65 12.51
C PRO A 499 5.12 7.31 11.80
N SER A 500 4.24 6.31 11.78
CA SER A 500 4.43 5.16 10.85
C SER A 500 3.19 4.29 10.78
N ALA A 501 2.76 3.96 9.56
CA ALA A 501 1.74 2.94 9.28
C ALA A 501 2.28 1.50 9.48
N ILE A 502 3.51 1.33 9.97
CA ILE A 502 4.22 0.05 10.01
C ILE A 502 4.75 -0.24 11.41
N GLY A 503 4.48 -1.46 11.88
CA GLY A 503 5.18 -2.04 13.01
C GLY A 503 4.53 -1.82 14.38
N THR A 504 3.31 -1.29 14.46
CA THR A 504 2.63 -1.08 15.74
C THR A 504 2.20 -2.38 16.45
N GLY A 505 2.20 -3.52 15.77
CA GLY A 505 1.80 -4.83 16.31
C GLY A 505 2.94 -5.76 16.74
N TRP A 506 4.20 -5.43 16.48
CA TRP A 506 5.29 -6.43 16.58
C TRP A 506 5.52 -7.00 17.96
N LEU A 507 5.42 -6.18 19.01
CA LEU A 507 5.57 -6.67 20.37
C LEU A 507 4.45 -7.70 20.67
N ILE A 508 3.21 -7.46 20.24
CA ILE A 508 2.13 -8.47 20.30
C ILE A 508 2.52 -9.72 19.50
N ASP A 509 2.95 -9.56 18.25
CA ASP A 509 3.27 -10.69 17.34
C ASP A 509 4.45 -11.55 17.83
N LEU A 510 5.43 -10.91 18.48
CA LEU A 510 6.64 -11.56 18.97
C LEU A 510 6.40 -12.24 20.33
N TYR A 511 5.67 -11.58 21.24
CA TYR A 511 5.39 -12.14 22.56
C TYR A 511 4.31 -13.23 22.51
N THR A 512 3.30 -13.13 21.64
CA THR A 512 2.16 -14.05 21.66
C THR A 512 2.57 -15.53 21.47
N PRO A 513 3.37 -15.91 20.45
CA PRO A 513 3.82 -17.29 20.28
C PRO A 513 4.71 -17.76 21.43
N LEU A 514 5.51 -16.86 22.02
CA LEU A 514 6.40 -17.17 23.13
C LEU A 514 5.62 -17.43 24.43
N ILE A 515 4.61 -16.61 24.71
CA ILE A 515 3.68 -16.80 25.82
C ILE A 515 2.93 -18.11 25.64
N ALA A 516 2.41 -18.39 24.44
CA ALA A 516 1.70 -19.65 24.14
C ALA A 516 2.61 -20.88 24.32
N TYR A 517 3.86 -20.82 23.87
CA TYR A 517 4.84 -21.87 24.08
C TYR A 517 5.06 -22.16 25.57
N HIS A 518 5.31 -21.11 26.35
CA HIS A 518 5.50 -21.25 27.79
C HIS A 518 4.22 -21.54 28.57
N ALA A 519 3.04 -21.24 28.03
CA ALA A 519 1.78 -21.49 28.74
C ALA A 519 1.58 -22.98 29.05
N THR A 520 2.10 -23.86 28.21
CA THR A 520 2.04 -25.32 28.40
C THR A 520 3.20 -25.87 29.24
N GLN A 521 4.38 -25.26 29.15
CA GLN A 521 5.63 -25.79 29.74
C GLN A 521 5.99 -25.13 31.09
N ASN A 522 5.76 -23.82 31.19
CA ASN A 522 6.08 -22.98 32.33
C ASN A 522 5.09 -21.80 32.44
N PRO A 523 3.89 -22.03 33.01
CA PRO A 523 2.85 -21.01 33.13
C PRO A 523 3.29 -19.75 33.89
N VAL A 524 4.24 -19.89 34.82
CA VAL A 524 4.82 -18.75 35.57
C VAL A 524 5.61 -17.84 34.64
N LYS A 525 6.48 -18.40 33.79
CA LYS A 525 7.20 -17.64 32.76
C LYS A 525 6.24 -17.00 31.77
N ALA A 526 5.20 -17.71 31.34
CA ALA A 526 4.19 -17.17 30.43
C ALA A 526 3.48 -15.93 31.00
N ARG A 527 3.06 -15.98 32.28
CA ARG A 527 2.48 -14.82 32.96
C ARG A 527 3.45 -13.66 33.08
N LYS A 528 4.73 -13.92 33.38
CA LYS A 528 5.76 -12.87 33.44
C LYS A 528 5.97 -12.20 32.08
N LEU A 529 6.06 -12.98 31.00
CA LEU A 529 6.18 -12.46 29.64
C LEU A 529 4.98 -11.61 29.25
N TYR A 530 3.77 -12.03 29.61
CA TYR A 530 2.56 -11.25 29.38
C TYR A 530 2.55 -9.93 30.16
N ALA A 531 2.95 -9.93 31.43
CA ALA A 531 3.09 -8.70 32.21
C ALA A 531 4.09 -7.73 31.55
N THR A 532 5.25 -8.23 31.11
CA THR A 532 6.24 -7.43 30.36
C THR A 532 5.67 -6.87 29.05
N LEU A 533 4.88 -7.64 28.31
CA LEU A 533 4.22 -7.14 27.10
C LEU A 533 3.29 -5.95 27.43
N LYS A 534 2.46 -6.07 28.47
CA LYS A 534 1.55 -4.98 28.90
C LYS A 534 2.29 -3.72 29.33
N GLU A 535 3.43 -3.87 29.99
CA GLU A 535 4.27 -2.72 30.40
C GLU A 535 4.90 -2.01 29.20
N ARG A 536 5.28 -2.77 28.16
CA ARG A 536 5.98 -2.24 26.99
C ARG A 536 5.04 -1.74 25.90
N GLN A 537 3.78 -2.17 25.90
CA GLN A 537 2.82 -1.81 24.86
C GLN A 537 1.38 -1.68 25.39
N PRO A 538 0.70 -0.54 25.16
CA PRO A 538 -0.72 -0.39 25.42
C PRO A 538 -1.56 -1.24 24.44
N LEU A 539 -1.96 -2.43 24.87
CA LEU A 539 -2.67 -3.43 24.06
C LEU A 539 -4.07 -2.97 23.61
N ASP A 540 -4.66 -2.01 24.31
CA ASP A 540 -5.93 -1.37 23.99
C ASP A 540 -5.81 -0.36 22.83
N ARG A 541 -4.61 0.16 22.57
CA ARG A 541 -4.38 1.14 21.50
C ARG A 541 -4.06 0.48 20.16
N PHE A 542 -3.30 -0.60 20.19
CA PHE A 542 -2.81 -1.24 18.97
C PHE A 542 -3.65 -2.44 18.54
N TYR A 543 -3.73 -2.66 17.23
CA TYR A 543 -4.32 -3.87 16.69
C TYR A 543 -3.22 -4.78 16.11
N SER A 544 -3.34 -6.07 16.40
CA SER A 544 -2.73 -7.17 15.65
C SER A 544 -3.71 -8.34 15.67
N SER A 545 -3.75 -9.13 14.60
CA SER A 545 -4.52 -10.39 14.59
C SER A 545 -4.05 -11.37 15.66
N SER A 546 -2.78 -11.27 16.10
CA SER A 546 -2.26 -12.05 17.23
C SER A 546 -2.91 -11.69 18.59
N LEU A 547 -3.67 -10.59 18.69
CA LEU A 547 -4.47 -10.31 19.89
C LEU A 547 -5.49 -11.40 20.19
N PHE A 548 -6.05 -12.06 19.16
CA PHE A 548 -6.97 -13.18 19.36
C PHE A 548 -6.25 -14.36 20.04
N ASP A 549 -5.12 -14.78 19.48
CA ASP A 549 -4.30 -15.86 20.05
C ASP A 549 -3.81 -15.52 21.46
N LEU A 550 -3.43 -14.26 21.69
CA LEU A 550 -3.04 -13.76 23.01
C LEU A 550 -4.21 -13.84 23.99
N GLY A 551 -5.40 -13.35 23.60
CA GLY A 551 -6.61 -13.40 24.40
C GLY A 551 -6.99 -14.82 24.81
N PHE A 552 -7.00 -15.76 23.86
CA PHE A 552 -7.24 -17.19 24.16
C PHE A 552 -6.18 -17.79 25.09
N THR A 553 -4.91 -17.42 24.91
CA THR A 553 -3.80 -17.91 25.73
C THR A 553 -3.91 -17.39 27.16
N VAL A 554 -4.14 -16.09 27.35
CA VAL A 554 -4.32 -15.44 28.66
C VAL A 554 -5.55 -15.99 29.38
N TRP A 555 -6.65 -16.19 28.64
CA TRP A 555 -7.87 -16.81 29.16
C TRP A 555 -7.58 -18.21 29.73
N THR A 556 -6.81 -19.01 28.99
CA THR A 556 -6.42 -20.37 29.41
C THR A 556 -5.45 -20.36 30.60
N LEU A 557 -4.64 -19.31 30.76
CA LEU A 557 -3.69 -19.12 31.87
C LEU A 557 -4.32 -18.71 33.21
N SER A 558 -5.65 -18.87 33.34
CA SER A 558 -6.48 -18.57 34.52
C SER A 558 -6.75 -17.10 34.81
N ASP A 559 -6.44 -16.19 33.88
CA ASP A 559 -6.96 -14.82 33.89
C ASP A 559 -8.06 -14.66 32.84
N ARG A 560 -9.22 -15.26 33.14
CA ARG A 560 -10.36 -15.30 32.22
C ARG A 560 -10.91 -13.93 31.90
N LYS A 561 -10.91 -13.02 32.88
CA LYS A 561 -11.40 -11.65 32.71
C LYS A 561 -10.52 -10.88 31.74
N GLU A 562 -9.20 -10.95 31.93
CA GLU A 562 -8.27 -10.26 31.04
C GLU A 562 -8.26 -10.86 29.64
N GLY A 563 -8.27 -12.19 29.53
CA GLY A 563 -8.37 -12.87 28.23
C GLY A 563 -9.62 -12.48 27.46
N LEU A 564 -10.77 -12.35 28.14
CA LEU A 564 -12.01 -11.86 27.54
C LEU A 564 -11.88 -10.39 27.10
N ALA A 565 -11.27 -9.53 27.92
CA ALA A 565 -11.06 -8.12 27.59
C ALA A 565 -10.20 -7.93 26.34
N LEU A 566 -9.17 -8.76 26.16
CA LEU A 566 -8.34 -8.75 24.95
C LEU A 566 -9.13 -9.18 23.71
N LEU A 567 -9.94 -10.24 23.81
CA LEU A 567 -10.81 -10.70 22.71
C LEU A 567 -11.85 -9.64 22.33
N THR A 568 -12.49 -9.00 23.33
CA THR A 568 -13.39 -7.87 23.13
C THR A 568 -12.69 -6.70 22.44
N THR A 569 -11.48 -6.35 22.90
CA THR A 569 -10.67 -5.28 22.30
C THR A 569 -10.38 -5.58 20.82
N ALA A 570 -9.95 -6.80 20.51
CA ALA A 570 -9.66 -7.22 19.13
C ALA A 570 -10.91 -7.14 18.23
N LEU A 571 -12.08 -7.60 18.71
CA LEU A 571 -13.34 -7.50 17.99
C LEU A 571 -13.78 -6.06 17.78
N ASN A 572 -13.73 -5.23 18.83
CA ASN A 572 -14.18 -3.84 18.76
C ASN A 572 -13.33 -3.00 17.81
N LYS A 573 -12.03 -3.26 17.68
CA LYS A 573 -11.16 -2.57 16.71
C LYS A 573 -11.48 -2.90 15.25
N LEU A 574 -12.04 -4.08 15.00
CA LEU A 574 -12.47 -4.51 13.66
C LEU A 574 -13.92 -4.14 13.35
N ARG A 575 -14.66 -3.58 14.32
CA ARG A 575 -16.07 -3.25 14.14
C ARG A 575 -16.21 -2.06 13.17
N PRO A 576 -17.04 -2.14 12.11
CA PRO A 576 -17.32 -1.07 11.14
C PRO A 576 -17.39 0.34 11.73
N GLU A 577 -18.09 0.48 12.85
CA GLU A 577 -18.38 1.76 13.52
C GLU A 577 -17.17 2.37 14.24
N HIS A 578 -16.15 1.56 14.57
CA HIS A 578 -15.00 1.97 15.37
C HIS A 578 -13.70 2.11 14.54
N LEU A 579 -13.74 1.89 13.22
CA LEU A 579 -12.54 1.96 12.37
C LEU A 579 -11.90 3.35 12.32
N ALA A 580 -12.69 4.41 12.51
CA ALA A 580 -12.15 5.77 12.64
C ALA A 580 -11.18 5.92 13.82
N GLU A 581 -11.28 5.05 14.83
CA GLU A 581 -10.45 5.05 16.03
C GLU A 581 -9.17 4.21 15.87
N THR A 582 -9.04 3.45 14.79
CA THR A 582 -7.85 2.62 14.50
C THR A 582 -7.32 2.89 13.08
N PRO A 583 -6.55 3.99 12.90
CA PRO A 583 -6.05 4.38 11.59
C PRO A 583 -5.25 3.28 10.89
N GLY A 584 -5.53 3.01 9.62
CA GLY A 584 -4.77 2.08 8.77
C GLY A 584 -5.33 0.65 8.70
N LEU A 585 -6.51 0.37 9.28
CA LEU A 585 -7.26 -0.86 9.03
C LEU A 585 -8.35 -0.63 7.98
N ASP A 586 -8.43 -1.52 7.00
CA ASP A 586 -9.55 -1.55 6.05
C ASP A 586 -10.85 -1.94 6.79
N PRO A 587 -12.01 -1.39 6.38
CA PRO A 587 -13.28 -1.71 7.01
C PRO A 587 -13.58 -3.21 6.86
N TYR A 588 -13.73 -3.90 8.00
CA TYR A 588 -14.22 -5.27 8.00
C TYR A 588 -15.70 -5.23 7.59
N PRO A 589 -16.12 -5.90 6.50
CA PRO A 589 -17.52 -5.88 6.11
C PRO A 589 -18.41 -6.40 7.24
N ALA A 590 -19.56 -5.76 7.47
CA ALA A 590 -20.45 -6.06 8.59
C ALA A 590 -20.72 -7.57 8.76
N ALA A 591 -21.07 -8.26 7.66
CA ALA A 591 -21.32 -9.70 7.65
C ALA A 591 -20.06 -10.54 8.01
N GLN A 592 -18.87 -10.08 7.62
CA GLN A 592 -17.62 -10.76 7.98
C GLN A 592 -17.26 -10.53 9.46
N TRP A 593 -17.59 -9.36 10.02
CA TRP A 593 -17.40 -9.08 11.43
C TRP A 593 -18.30 -9.96 12.30
N ASP A 594 -19.58 -10.11 11.92
CA ASP A 594 -20.53 -10.98 12.61
C ASP A 594 -20.05 -12.45 12.61
N ALA A 595 -19.57 -12.93 11.47
CA ALA A 595 -18.98 -14.27 11.35
C ALA A 595 -17.72 -14.43 12.23
N LEU A 596 -16.87 -13.41 12.28
CA LEU A 596 -15.67 -13.42 13.12
C LEU A 596 -16.02 -13.46 14.61
N ARG A 597 -17.00 -12.67 15.05
CA ARG A 597 -17.48 -12.70 16.44
C ARG A 597 -18.04 -14.07 16.79
N GLN A 598 -18.83 -14.67 15.88
CA GLN A 598 -19.38 -16.00 16.11
C GLN A 598 -18.28 -17.05 16.24
N TRP A 599 -17.24 -16.97 15.42
CA TRP A 599 -16.06 -17.82 15.53
C TRP A 599 -15.36 -17.68 16.89
N VAL A 600 -15.19 -16.46 17.42
CA VAL A 600 -14.61 -16.25 18.75
C VAL A 600 -15.46 -16.92 19.84
N LEU A 601 -16.78 -16.78 19.78
CA LEU A 601 -17.70 -17.43 20.72
C LEU A 601 -17.59 -18.96 20.66
N ASP A 602 -17.49 -19.53 19.46
CA ASP A 602 -17.35 -20.98 19.27
C ASP A 602 -15.99 -21.48 19.78
N GLU A 603 -14.92 -20.72 19.60
CA GLU A 603 -13.61 -21.03 20.17
C GLU A 603 -13.61 -20.95 21.71
N LEU A 604 -14.32 -19.98 22.30
CA LEU A 604 -14.53 -19.91 23.76
C LEU A 604 -15.35 -21.10 24.28
N ARG A 605 -16.41 -21.51 23.58
CA ARG A 605 -17.20 -22.70 23.92
C ARG A 605 -16.36 -23.98 23.90
N LYS A 606 -15.54 -24.16 22.86
CA LYS A 606 -14.58 -25.29 22.78
C LYS A 606 -13.62 -25.32 23.98
N ARG A 607 -13.31 -24.15 24.54
CA ARG A 607 -12.46 -23.98 25.73
C ARG A 607 -13.23 -24.02 27.05
N LYS A 608 -14.54 -24.36 27.02
CA LYS A 608 -15.43 -24.47 28.19
C LYS A 608 -15.67 -23.13 28.90
N ALA A 609 -15.82 -22.05 28.13
CA ALA A 609 -16.37 -20.80 28.67
C ALA A 609 -17.81 -21.00 29.17
N THR A 610 -18.15 -20.30 30.24
CA THR A 610 -19.50 -20.27 30.83
C THR A 610 -20.43 -19.38 30.01
N GLU A 611 -21.74 -19.61 30.09
CA GLU A 611 -22.73 -18.72 29.45
C GLU A 611 -22.60 -17.26 29.91
N SER A 612 -22.24 -17.03 31.18
CA SER A 612 -21.97 -15.67 31.67
C SER A 612 -20.78 -15.00 30.98
N GLU A 613 -19.73 -15.74 30.66
CA GLU A 613 -18.55 -15.21 29.96
C GLU A 613 -18.87 -14.95 28.48
N LEU A 614 -19.65 -15.82 27.83
CA LEU A 614 -20.11 -15.63 26.46
C LEU A 614 -21.01 -14.39 26.35
N ASN A 615 -21.97 -14.25 27.26
CA ASN A 615 -22.86 -13.09 27.31
C ASN A 615 -22.08 -11.80 27.56
N ALA A 616 -21.08 -11.81 28.45
CA ALA A 616 -20.23 -10.63 28.68
C ALA A 616 -19.46 -10.19 27.41
N LEU A 617 -19.00 -11.13 26.57
CA LEU A 617 -18.40 -10.79 25.27
C LEU A 617 -19.44 -10.15 24.34
N VAL A 618 -20.63 -10.74 24.25
CA VAL A 618 -21.72 -10.23 23.40
C VAL A 618 -22.11 -8.82 23.82
N ASP A 619 -22.34 -8.60 25.12
CA ASP A 619 -22.71 -7.30 25.67
C ASP A 619 -21.64 -6.24 25.38
N ALA A 620 -20.37 -6.60 25.55
CA ALA A 620 -19.25 -5.67 25.35
C ALA A 620 -18.90 -5.40 23.87
N THR A 621 -19.39 -6.22 22.94
CA THR A 621 -19.14 -6.07 21.50
C THR A 621 -20.35 -5.52 20.73
N GLY A 622 -21.50 -5.35 21.40
CA GLY A 622 -22.71 -4.76 20.83
C GLY A 622 -23.56 -5.71 19.99
N PRO A 623 -24.64 -5.22 19.35
CA PRO A 623 -25.51 -6.05 18.52
C PRO A 623 -24.83 -6.50 17.21
N LEU A 624 -25.39 -7.55 16.58
CA LEU A 624 -25.07 -7.91 15.20
C LEU A 624 -25.52 -6.78 14.25
N PHE A 625 -24.95 -6.74 13.06
CA PHE A 625 -25.43 -5.84 12.02
C PHE A 625 -26.74 -6.37 11.41
N PRO A 626 -27.67 -5.48 11.02
CA PRO A 626 -28.98 -5.85 10.47
C PRO A 626 -28.92 -6.48 9.07
#